data_AF-A0A952UAI4-F1
#
_entry.id   AF-A0A952UAI4-F1
#
_cell.length_a   1.000
_cell.length_b   1.000
_cell.length_c   1.000
_cell.angle_alpha   90.00
_cell.angle_beta   90.00
_cell.angle_gamma   90.00
#
_symmetry.space_group_name_H-M   'P 1'
#
loop_
_entity.id
_entity.type
_entity.pdbx_description
1 polymer ?
#
loop_
_entity_poly.entity_id
_entity_poly.type
_entity_poly.pdbx_seq_one_letter_code
_entity_poly.pdbx_strand_id
1 'polypeptide(L)' 'MDREVLKGFARIGFFVGGGGLILLFFEPRNSPEWVISLCSSIIGVLLVVGVMILSRWRR' A
#
# COMPACT_ATOMS: atom_id res chain seq x y z
N MET A 1 11.26 -12.51 -12.16
CA MET A 1 11.41 -11.52 -11.05
C MET A 1 11.93 -12.23 -9.83
N ASP A 2 13.04 -11.72 -9.29
CA ASP A 2 13.71 -12.27 -8.12
C ASP A 2 12.78 -12.24 -6.88
N ARG A 3 12.88 -13.25 -6.02
CA ARG A 3 12.02 -13.40 -4.83
C ARG A 3 12.24 -12.27 -3.82
N GLU A 4 13.42 -11.66 -3.81
CA GLU A 4 13.76 -10.49 -3.00
C GLU A 4 13.02 -9.23 -3.47
N VAL A 5 12.86 -9.07 -4.79
CA VAL A 5 12.13 -7.92 -5.37
C VAL A 5 10.66 -7.94 -4.95
N LEU A 6 9.99 -9.10 -5.03
CA LEU A 6 8.60 -9.24 -4.55
C LEU A 6 8.47 -8.94 -3.05
N LYS A 7 9.44 -9.38 -2.24
CA LYS A 7 9.48 -9.09 -0.79
C LYS A 7 9.66 -7.60 -0.50
N GLY A 8 10.51 -6.93 -1.28
CA GLY A 8 10.72 -5.48 -1.21
C GLY A 8 9.43 -4.72 -1.52
N PHE A 9 8.77 -5.04 -2.64
CA PHE A 9 7.50 -4.43 -3.01
C PHE A 9 6.39 -4.69 -1.99
N ALA A 10 6.30 -5.89 -1.41
CA ALA A 10 5.33 -6.18 -0.35
C ALA A 10 5.55 -5.31 0.89
N ARG A 11 6.81 -5.09 1.32
CA ARG A 11 7.13 -4.21 2.46
C ARG A 11 6.79 -2.76 2.17
N ILE A 12 7.14 -2.26 0.98
CA ILE A 12 6.83 -0.88 0.58
C ILE A 12 5.31 -0.69 0.51
N GLY A 13 4.59 -1.62 -0.12
CA GLY A 13 3.13 -1.58 -0.19
C GLY A 13 2.47 -1.59 1.19
N PHE A 14 2.98 -2.40 2.12
CA PHE A 14 2.49 -2.41 3.49
C PHE A 14 2.79 -1.10 4.24
N PHE A 15 3.98 -0.53 4.04
CA PHE A 15 4.38 0.71 4.71
C PHE A 15 3.61 1.92 4.17
N VAL A 16 3.48 2.05 2.85
CA VAL A 16 2.73 3.12 2.18
C VAL A 16 1.23 2.97 2.43
N GLY A 17 0.72 1.73 2.30
CA GLY A 17 -0.69 1.42 2.50
C GLY A 17 -1.12 1.62 3.94
N GLY A 18 -0.37 1.04 4.88
CA GLY A 18 -0.61 1.15 6.32
C GLY A 18 -0.36 2.57 6.85
N GLY A 19 0.70 3.24 6.41
CA GLY A 19 0.99 4.62 6.78
C GLY A 19 -0.12 5.59 6.34
N GLY A 20 -0.59 5.48 5.10
CA GLY A 20 -1.75 6.25 4.62
C GLY A 20 -3.03 5.91 5.38
N LEU A 21 -3.24 4.64 5.78
CA LEU A 21 -4.44 4.25 6.55
C LEU A 21 -4.43 4.82 7.97
N ILE A 22 -3.27 4.86 8.61
CA ILE A 22 -3.09 5.45 9.95
C ILE A 22 -3.33 6.96 9.89
N LEU A 23 -2.74 7.64 8.92
CA LEU A 23 -2.93 9.08 8.71
C LEU A 23 -4.39 9.41 8.40
N LEU A 24 -5.10 8.56 7.64
CA LEU A 24 -6.53 8.71 7.38
C LEU A 24 -7.40 8.75 8.66
N PHE A 25 -6.96 8.06 9.72
CA PHE A 25 -7.63 8.02 11.01
C PHE A 25 -7.32 9.25 11.88
N PHE A 26 -6.20 9.93 11.64
CA PHE A 26 -5.75 11.10 12.40
C PHE A 26 -6.10 12.42 11.70
N GLU A 27 -6.18 12.45 10.38
CA GLU A 27 -6.40 13.68 9.62
C GLU A 27 -7.88 14.07 9.55
N PRO A 28 -8.18 15.38 9.70
CA PRO A 28 -9.53 15.89 9.55
C PRO A 28 -10.02 15.71 8.11
N ARG A 29 -11.20 15.10 7.95
CA ARG A 29 -11.79 14.74 6.63
C ARG A 29 -11.97 15.91 5.65
N ASN A 30 -11.89 17.15 6.13
CA ASN A 30 -12.10 18.35 5.33
C ASN A 30 -10.79 19.00 4.84
N SER A 31 -9.64 18.34 5.02
CA SER A 31 -8.33 18.83 4.60
C SER A 31 -7.79 18.06 3.38
N PRO A 32 -7.08 18.71 2.44
CA PRO A 32 -6.47 18.04 1.29
C PRO A 32 -5.51 16.91 1.64
N GLU A 33 -4.88 16.95 2.83
CA GLU A 33 -4.05 15.87 3.37
C GLU A 33 -4.82 14.53 3.45
N TRP A 34 -6.10 14.57 3.85
CA TRP A 34 -6.92 13.37 3.97
C TRP A 34 -7.10 12.64 2.64
N VAL A 35 -7.24 13.37 1.54
CA VAL A 35 -7.35 12.81 0.18
C VAL A 35 -6.03 12.16 -0.26
N ILE A 36 -4.90 12.80 0.05
CA ILE A 36 -3.56 12.29 -0.27
C ILE A 36 -3.31 11.00 0.52
N SER A 37 -3.71 10.99 1.78
CA SER A 37 -3.62 9.87 2.70
C SER A 37 -4.47 8.68 2.23
N LEU A 38 -5.71 8.94 1.79
CA LEU A 38 -6.59 7.94 1.18
C LEU A 38 -6.01 7.35 -0.11
N CYS A 39 -5.54 8.21 -1.04
CA CYS A 39 -4.90 7.76 -2.28
C CYS A 39 -3.67 6.91 -2.01
N SER A 40 -2.81 7.33 -1.06
CA SER A 40 -1.62 6.57 -0.67
C SER A 40 -1.98 5.23 -0.06
N SER A 41 -3.03 5.17 0.76
CA SER A 41 -3.53 3.92 1.32
C SER A 41 -4.02 2.96 0.23
N ILE A 42 -4.80 3.45 -0.73
CA ILE A 42 -5.29 2.67 -1.88
C ILE A 42 -4.13 2.14 -2.72
N ILE A 43 -3.14 2.98 -3.03
CA ILE A 43 -1.95 2.58 -3.81
C ILE A 43 -1.19 1.47 -3.08
N GLY A 44 -0.97 1.61 -1.77
CA GLY A 44 -0.30 0.58 -0.99
C GLY A 44 -1.07 -0.75 -0.96
N VAL A 45 -2.39 -0.71 -0.82
CA VAL A 45 -3.24 -1.91 -0.90
C VAL A 45 -3.13 -2.58 -2.27
N LEU A 46 -3.25 -1.82 -3.36
CA LEU A 46 -3.10 -2.34 -4.73
C LEU A 46 -1.74 -2.99 -4.93
N LEU A 47 -0.68 -2.42 -4.35
CA LEU A 47 0.68 -2.94 -4.44
C LEU A 47 0.81 -4.29 -3.72
N VAL A 48 0.27 -4.40 -2.50
CA VAL A 48 0.27 -5.67 -1.73
C VAL A 48 -0.56 -6.74 -2.43
N VAL A 49 -1.76 -6.39 -2.90
CA VAL A 49 -2.66 -7.31 -3.62
C VAL A 49 -2.01 -7.78 -4.93
N GLY A 50 -1.42 -6.86 -5.69
CA GLY A 50 -0.69 -7.19 -6.92
C GLY A 50 0.47 -8.16 -6.65
N VAL A 51 1.25 -7.94 -5.60
CA VAL A 51 2.32 -8.87 -5.20
C VAL A 51 1.77 -10.22 -4.77
N MET A 52 0.64 -10.28 -4.04
CA MET A 52 0.00 -11.56 -3.68
C MET A 52 -0.48 -12.32 -4.92
N ILE A 53 -1.12 -11.65 -5.87
CA ILE A 53 -1.61 -12.27 -7.11
C ILE A 53 -0.43 -12.82 -7.90
N LEU A 54 0.62 -12.01 -8.11
CA LEU A 54 1.83 -12.44 -8.81
C LEU A 54 2.54 -13.59 -8.08
N SER A 55 2.59 -13.56 -6.75
CA SER A 55 3.19 -14.64 -5.96
C SER A 55 2.39 -15.94 -6.07
N ARG A 56 1.07 -15.86 -6.15
CA ARG A 56 0.18 -17.01 -6.34
C ARG A 56 0.26 -17.58 -7.75
N TRP A 57 0.34 -16.74 -8.78
CA TRP A 57 0.52 -17.17 -10.17
C TRP A 57 1.90 -17.80 -10.46
N ARG A 58 2.90 -17.50 -9.62
CA ARG A 58 4.25 -18.06 -9.75
C ARG A 58 4.46 -19.38 -9.00
N ARG A 59 3.48 -19.81 -8.18
CA ARG A 59 3.46 -21.18 -7.63
C ARG A 59 2.73 -22.09 -8.61
#